data_AF-A0A3D5A9F9-F1
#
_entry.id   AF-A0A3D5A9F9-F1
#
_cell.length_a   1.000
_cell.length_b   1.000
_cell.length_c   1.000
_cell.angle_alpha   90.00
_cell.angle_beta   90.00
_cell.angle_gamma   90.00
#
_symmetry.space_group_name_H-M   'P 1'
#
loop_
_entity.id
_entity.type
_entity.pdbx_description
1 polymer ?
#
loop_
_entity_poly.entity_id
_entity_poly.type
_entity_poly.pdbx_seq_one_letter_code
_entity_poly.pdbx_strand_id
1 'polypeptide(L)' 'KGDRIEMIFDVKNADMGFARWFLMFGDRADIISPQSLKDTVKSLVQLQIKRLT' A
#
# COMPACT_ATOMS: atom_id res chain seq x y z
N LYS A 1 2.74 -4.06 25.00
CA LYS A 1 2.55 -5.10 23.95
C LYS A 1 1.28 -4.75 23.20
N GLY A 2 1.35 -4.22 21.98
CA GLY A 2 0.14 -3.91 21.19
C GLY A 2 0.28 -2.80 20.13
N ASP A 3 1.45 -2.60 19.52
CA ASP A 3 1.67 -1.39 18.71
C ASP A 3 1.17 -1.53 17.26
N ARG A 4 0.79 -2.75 16.85
CA ARG A 4 0.32 -3.08 15.50
C ARG A 4 -0.75 -4.17 15.56
N ILE A 5 -1.68 -4.11 14.62
CA ILE A 5 -2.75 -5.08 14.42
C ILE A 5 -2.65 -5.59 12.99
N GLU A 6 -2.66 -6.90 12.81
CA GLU A 6 -2.77 -7.51 11.47
C GLU A 6 -4.23 -7.44 10.99
N MET A 7 -4.41 -6.99 9.75
CA MET A 7 -5.71 -6.83 9.12
C MET A 7 -5.75 -7.58 7.80
N ILE A 8 -6.85 -8.27 7.54
CA ILE A 8 -7.11 -8.96 6.27
C ILE A 8 -8.27 -8.25 5.58
N PHE A 9 -8.08 -7.92 4.31
CA PHE A 9 -9.06 -7.22 3.50
C PHE A 9 -9.49 -8.11 2.33
N ASP A 10 -10.79 -8.33 2.20
CA ASP A 10 -11.38 -8.94 1.01
C ASP A 10 -11.78 -7.83 0.04
N VAL A 11 -11.04 -7.72 -1.08
CA VAL A 11 -11.21 -6.67 -2.07
C VAL A 11 -11.21 -7.26 -3.46
N LYS A 12 -12.09 -6.75 -4.33
CA LYS A 12 -12.23 -7.22 -5.71
C LYS A 12 -10.94 -7.13 -6.53
N ASN A 13 -10.16 -6.07 -6.34
CA ASN A 13 -8.85 -5.91 -6.97
C ASN A 13 -7.96 -4.99 -6.11
N ALA A 14 -6.98 -5.59 -5.44
CA ALA A 14 -6.07 -4.88 -4.53
C ALA A 14 -5.14 -3.90 -5.28
N ASP A 15 -4.76 -4.22 -6.51
CA ASP A 15 -3.77 -3.47 -7.29
C ASP A 15 -4.34 -2.19 -7.94
N MET A 16 -5.63 -1.90 -7.74
CA MET A 16 -6.29 -0.68 -8.25
C MET A 16 -6.62 0.32 -7.14
N GLY A 17 -7.88 0.39 -6.72
CA GLY A 17 -8.36 1.38 -5.75
C GLY A 17 -7.72 1.21 -4.38
N PHE A 18 -7.49 -0.04 -3.95
CA PHE A 18 -6.92 -0.33 -2.64
C PHE A 18 -5.46 0.13 -2.53
N ALA A 19 -4.62 -0.11 -3.55
CA ALA A 19 -3.25 0.37 -3.58
C ALA A 19 -3.16 1.89 -3.37
N ARG A 20 -4.07 2.67 -3.98
CA ARG A 20 -4.13 4.13 -3.80
C ARG A 20 -4.64 4.55 -2.44
N TRP A 21 -5.64 3.84 -1.90
CA TRP A 21 -6.13 4.05 -0.54
C TRP A 21 -5.03 3.76 0.50
N PHE A 22 -4.26 2.69 0.31
CA PHE A 22 -3.15 2.30 1.20
C PHE A 22 -2.09 3.40 1.32
N LEU A 23 -1.78 4.12 0.23
CA LEU A 23 -0.79 5.20 0.24
C LEU A 23 -1.10 6.30 1.27
N MET A 24 -2.37 6.55 1.58
CA MET A 24 -2.76 7.54 2.60
C MET A 24 -2.30 7.17 4.02
N PHE A 25 -1.95 5.89 4.23
CA PHE A 25 -1.50 5.33 5.51
C PHE A 25 -0.10 4.72 5.40
N GLY A 26 0.61 4.93 4.28
CA GLY A 26 1.85 4.22 3.95
C GLY A 26 3.02 4.49 4.90
N ASP A 27 2.96 5.55 5.72
CA ASP A 27 3.93 5.85 6.78
C ASP A 27 3.64 5.12 8.10
N ARG A 28 2.45 4.50 8.23
CA ARG A 28 1.97 3.82 9.44
C ARG A 28 1.51 2.38 9.22
N ALA A 29 1.50 1.90 7.98
CA ALA A 29 1.03 0.57 7.62
C ALA A 29 2.08 -0.20 6.79
N ASP A 30 2.11 -1.52 6.98
CA ASP A 30 2.94 -2.44 6.21
C ASP A 30 2.05 -3.38 5.40
N ILE A 31 2.41 -3.63 4.14
CA ILE A 31 1.76 -4.65 3.32
C ILE A 31 2.44 -5.98 3.62
N ILE A 32 1.72 -6.95 4.17
CA ILE A 32 2.25 -8.31 4.41
C ILE A 32 2.22 -9.10 3.09
N SER A 33 1.07 -9.13 2.42
CA SER A 33 0.81 -9.82 1.15
C SER A 33 -0.40 -9.18 0.42
N PRO A 34 -0.60 -9.45 -0.89
CA PRO A 34 0.26 -10.17 -1.82
C PRO A 34 1.46 -9.32 -2.31
N GLN A 35 2.42 -9.96 -2.99
CA GLN A 35 3.59 -9.26 -3.55
C GLN A 35 3.19 -8.26 -4.65
N SER A 36 2.19 -8.58 -5.48
CA SER A 36 1.69 -7.69 -6.54
C SER A 36 1.27 -6.31 -6.00
N LEU A 37 0.67 -6.28 -4.81
CA LEU A 37 0.24 -5.05 -4.17
C LEU A 37 1.43 -4.20 -3.72
N LYS A 38 2.49 -4.84 -3.17
CA LYS A 38 3.75 -4.16 -2.83
C LYS A 38 4.37 -3.51 -4.05
N ASP A 39 4.40 -4.24 -5.17
CA ASP A 39 5.00 -3.77 -6.43
C ASP A 39 4.21 -2.59 -7.02
N THR A 40 2.88 -2.66 -6.96
CA THR A 40 1.98 -1.58 -7.37
C THR A 40 2.19 -0.32 -6.54
N VAL A 41 2.16 -0.43 -5.21
CA VAL A 41 2.35 0.69 -4.29
C VAL A 41 3.73 1.32 -4.47
N LYS A 42 4.77 0.50 -4.59
CA LYS A 42 6.14 0.96 -4.88
C LYS A 42 6.21 1.77 -6.17
N SER A 43 5.57 1.30 -7.23
CA SER A 43 5.53 1.99 -8.53
C SER A 43 4.82 3.35 -8.42
N LEU A 44 3.72 3.42 -7.67
CA LEU A 44 2.99 4.68 -7.43
C LEU A 44 3.83 5.68 -6.63
N VAL A 45 4.51 5.25 -5.57
CA VAL A 45 5.40 6.11 -4.77
C VAL A 45 6.55 6.63 -5.63
N GLN A 46 7.19 5.77 -6.42
CA GLN A 46 8.26 6.19 -7.33
C GLN A 46 7.79 7.24 -8.34
N LEU A 47 6.58 7.08 -8.91
CA LEU A 47 6.00 8.08 -9.80
C LEU A 47 5.72 9.40 -9.06
N GLN A 48 5.25 9.34 -7.82
CA GLN A 48 5.00 10.52 -7.00
C GLN A 48 6.30 11.27 -6.69
N ILE A 49 7.36 10.56 -6.28
CA ILE A 49 8.68 11.15 -6.01
C ILE A 49 9.19 11.87 -7.27
N LYS A 50 9.14 11.21 -8.44
CA LYS A 50 9.54 11.81 -9.73
C LYS A 50 8.78 13.08 -10.11
N ARG A 51 7.61 13.34 -9.52
CA ARG A 51 6.82 14.56 -9.76
C ARG A 51 7.10 15.66 -8.74
N LEU A 52 7.69 15.31 -7.60
CA LEU A 52 8.03 16.23 -6.52
C LEU A 52 9.50 16.69 -6.59
N THR A 53 10.32 16.02 -7.38
CA THR A 53 11.72 16.33 -7.68
C THR A 53 11.87 16.76 -9.13
#